data_AF-A0A2N2SEI4-F1
#
_entry.id   AF-A0A2N2SEI4-F1
#
_cell.length_a   1.000
_cell.length_b   1.000
_cell.length_c   1.000
_cell.angle_alpha   90.00
_cell.angle_beta   90.00
_cell.angle_gamma   90.00
#
_symmetry.space_group_name_H-M   'P 1'
#
loop_
_entity.id
_entity.type
_entity.pdbx_description
1 polymer ?
#
loop_
_entity_poly.entity_id
_entity_poly.type
_entity_poly.pdbx_seq_one_letter_code
_entity_poly.pdbx_strand_id
1 'polypeptide(L)'
;MTEYEKLATDDVRIREIKDLITPLELLDKLKESTESTHNILAARAAIHRILHGTDDRMLVVVGPCSIHDTEAGLEYARRLKEVRKRLAADLMIVMRVYFEKPRTTMGWKGLINDPFLDGSYRINEGLEKARKFLLDVNELGMPAAMEFLDTITPQYTADLVSWGAIGARTTESQVHRELSSGLSCPVGFKNGTDGNVKVAIDAIRTASNPHH
;
A
#
# COMPACT_ATOMS: atom_id res chain seq x y z
N MET A 1 -12.76 -7.95 -33.29
CA MET A 1 -12.36 -6.57 -32.93
C MET A 1 -11.50 -6.06 -34.08
N THR A 2 -11.80 -4.88 -34.61
CA THR A 2 -10.97 -4.24 -35.62
C THR A 2 -9.64 -3.83 -34.96
N GLU A 3 -8.52 -4.27 -35.53
CA GLU A 3 -7.19 -3.87 -35.09
C GLU A 3 -7.07 -2.36 -35.29
N TYR A 4 -6.83 -1.62 -34.21
CA TYR A 4 -6.70 -0.17 -34.26
C TYR A 4 -5.37 0.19 -34.93
N GLU A 5 -5.44 0.82 -36.11
CA GLU A 5 -4.25 1.33 -36.79
C GLU A 5 -3.77 2.60 -36.09
N LYS A 6 -2.58 2.54 -35.48
CA LYS A 6 -2.00 3.68 -34.76
C LYS A 6 -1.69 4.81 -35.72
N LEU A 7 -2.23 5.99 -35.43
CA LEU A 7 -1.92 7.22 -36.17
C LEU A 7 -0.53 7.74 -35.78
N ALA A 8 0.06 8.60 -36.61
CA ALA A 8 1.36 9.24 -36.33
C ALA A 8 1.38 10.13 -35.07
N THR A 9 0.21 10.34 -34.44
CA THR A 9 0.04 11.06 -33.17
C THR A 9 -0.08 10.14 -31.95
N ASP A 10 -0.20 8.82 -32.15
CA ASP A 10 -0.42 7.84 -31.09
C ASP A 10 0.87 7.05 -30.79
N ASP A 11 1.15 6.81 -29.50
CA ASP A 11 2.31 6.06 -29.00
C ASP A 11 3.70 6.48 -29.52
N VAL A 12 3.85 7.70 -30.03
CA VAL A 12 5.09 8.24 -30.62
C VAL A 12 6.31 8.17 -29.69
N ARG A 13 6.09 8.12 -28.37
CA ARG A 13 7.14 8.02 -27.33
C ARG A 13 7.02 6.78 -26.45
N ILE A 14 6.26 5.78 -26.88
CA ILE A 14 6.06 4.54 -26.14
C ILE A 14 6.94 3.45 -26.74
N ARG A 15 7.85 2.90 -25.93
CA ARG A 15 8.74 1.83 -26.37
C ARG A 15 7.99 0.50 -26.53
N GLU A 16 7.12 0.20 -25.58
CA GLU A 16 6.34 -1.02 -25.52
C GLU A 16 5.16 -0.84 -24.57
N ILE A 17 4.05 -1.54 -24.85
CA ILE A 17 2.92 -1.73 -23.94
C ILE A 17 2.82 -3.24 -23.73
N LYS A 18 2.74 -3.67 -22.48
CA LYS A 18 2.63 -5.08 -22.09
C LYS A 18 1.39 -5.26 -21.24
N ASP A 19 0.75 -6.42 -21.41
CA ASP A 19 -0.43 -6.76 -20.63
C ASP A 19 -0.07 -7.01 -19.17
N LEU A 20 -0.93 -6.50 -18.30
CA LEU A 20 -0.90 -6.73 -16.86
C LEU A 20 -1.95 -7.78 -16.51
N ILE A 21 -1.61 -8.71 -15.62
CA ILE A 21 -2.61 -9.62 -15.02
C ILE A 21 -3.75 -8.79 -14.44
N THR A 22 -5.00 -9.22 -14.62
CA THR A 22 -6.12 -8.46 -14.05
C THR A 22 -6.15 -8.57 -12.53
N PRO A 23 -6.73 -7.59 -11.80
CA PRO A 23 -6.88 -7.70 -10.35
C PRO A 23 -7.66 -8.97 -9.96
N LEU A 24 -8.74 -9.28 -10.65
CA LEU A 24 -9.58 -10.44 -10.36
C LEU A 24 -8.81 -11.76 -10.47
N GLU A 25 -8.04 -11.94 -11.56
CA GLU A 25 -7.21 -13.14 -11.73
C GLU A 25 -6.16 -13.28 -10.61
N LEU A 26 -5.55 -12.18 -10.18
CA LEU A 26 -4.57 -12.21 -9.11
C LEU A 26 -5.22 -12.50 -7.74
N LEU A 27 -6.38 -11.89 -7.46
CA LEU A 27 -7.14 -12.10 -6.24
C LEU A 27 -7.63 -13.54 -6.12
N ASP A 28 -8.10 -14.14 -7.22
CA ASP A 28 -8.51 -15.55 -7.27
C ASP A 28 -7.32 -16.50 -7.05
N LYS A 29 -6.16 -16.18 -7.65
CA LYS A 29 -4.92 -16.96 -7.48
C LYS A 29 -4.38 -16.90 -6.04
N LEU A 30 -4.48 -15.73 -5.41
CA LEU A 30 -3.93 -15.43 -4.08
C LEU A 30 -5.03 -14.88 -3.17
N LYS A 31 -5.95 -15.76 -2.81
CA LYS A 31 -7.09 -15.43 -1.96
C LYS A 31 -6.70 -15.35 -0.49
N GLU A 32 -7.29 -14.39 0.22
CA GLU A 32 -7.16 -14.25 1.66
C GLU A 32 -7.82 -15.40 2.43
N SER A 33 -7.22 -15.78 3.55
CA SER A 33 -7.81 -16.70 4.52
C SER A 33 -8.83 -15.97 5.40
N THR A 34 -9.66 -16.75 6.09
CA THR A 34 -10.60 -16.24 7.10
C THR A 34 -9.84 -15.55 8.24
N GLU A 35 -8.70 -16.11 8.64
CA GLU A 35 -7.81 -15.64 9.69
C GLU A 35 -7.19 -14.29 9.33
N SER A 36 -6.65 -14.18 8.10
CA SER A 36 -6.12 -12.93 7.55
C SER A 36 -7.22 -11.86 7.51
N THR A 37 -8.41 -12.22 7.03
CA THR A 37 -9.57 -11.32 6.98
C THR A 37 -9.93 -10.79 8.38
N HIS A 38 -10.03 -11.69 9.37
CA HIS A 38 -10.32 -11.30 10.75
C HIS A 38 -9.25 -10.37 11.33
N ASN A 39 -7.97 -10.66 11.10
CA ASN A 39 -6.86 -9.81 11.53
C ASN A 39 -6.97 -8.39 10.95
N ILE A 40 -7.22 -8.27 9.65
CA ILE A 40 -7.35 -6.98 8.95
C ILE A 40 -8.55 -6.19 9.49
N LEU A 41 -9.72 -6.81 9.60
CA LEU A 41 -10.93 -6.16 10.10
C LEU A 41 -10.76 -5.69 11.55
N ALA A 42 -10.20 -6.54 12.41
CA ALA A 42 -9.92 -6.19 13.80
C ALA A 42 -8.92 -5.03 13.90
N ALA A 43 -7.87 -5.03 13.06
CA ALA A 43 -6.88 -3.97 13.03
C ALA A 43 -7.47 -2.64 12.56
N ARG A 44 -8.25 -2.63 11.46
CA ARG A 44 -8.94 -1.43 10.97
C ARG A 44 -9.88 -0.85 12.03
N ALA A 45 -10.66 -1.70 12.70
CA ALA A 45 -11.55 -1.28 13.78
C ALA A 45 -10.79 -0.70 14.98
N ALA A 46 -9.66 -1.30 15.38
CA ALA A 46 -8.83 -0.78 16.47
C ALA A 46 -8.20 0.57 16.11
N ILE A 47 -7.67 0.71 14.89
CA ILE A 47 -7.12 1.97 14.39
C ILE A 47 -8.19 3.07 14.39
N HIS A 48 -9.40 2.75 13.93
CA HIS A 48 -10.52 3.69 13.96
C HIS A 48 -10.82 4.16 15.39
N ARG A 49 -10.90 3.26 16.37
CA ARG A 49 -11.13 3.64 17.77
C ARG A 49 -10.05 4.58 18.32
N ILE A 50 -8.79 4.33 17.99
CA ILE A 50 -7.65 5.18 18.37
C ILE A 50 -7.79 6.57 17.73
N LEU A 51 -8.04 6.64 16.43
CA LEU A 51 -8.17 7.91 15.70
C LEU A 51 -9.36 8.76 16.18
N HIS A 52 -10.41 8.11 16.70
CA HIS A 52 -11.57 8.77 17.29
C HIS A 52 -11.49 8.96 18.82
N GLY A 53 -10.35 8.65 19.45
CA GLY A 53 -10.13 8.88 20.88
C GLY A 53 -10.92 7.97 21.82
N THR A 54 -11.39 6.82 21.34
CA THR A 54 -12.14 5.82 22.13
C THR A 54 -11.28 4.62 22.58
N ASP A 55 -10.01 4.62 22.20
CA ASP A 55 -8.96 3.69 22.59
C ASP A 55 -7.70 4.55 22.76
N ASP A 56 -7.09 4.53 23.94
CA ASP A 56 -6.00 5.45 24.35
C ASP A 56 -4.61 4.95 23.92
N ARG A 57 -4.54 3.79 23.26
CA ARG A 57 -3.30 3.23 22.76
C ARG A 57 -2.71 4.06 21.63
N MET A 58 -1.39 4.01 21.50
CA MET A 58 -0.68 4.65 20.40
C MET A 58 -0.61 3.74 19.17
N LEU A 59 -1.08 4.24 18.02
CA LEU A 59 -0.82 3.61 16.72
C LEU A 59 0.66 3.76 16.35
N VAL A 60 1.35 2.64 16.11
CA VAL A 60 2.76 2.62 15.73
C VAL A 60 2.91 1.90 14.40
N VAL A 61 3.19 2.66 13.33
CA VAL A 61 3.53 2.10 12.01
C VAL A 61 5.06 1.97 11.92
N VAL A 62 5.57 0.74 11.93
CA VAL A 62 7.02 0.47 12.03
C VAL A 62 7.45 -0.71 11.17
N GLY A 63 8.62 -0.59 10.53
CA GLY A 63 9.17 -1.62 9.67
C GLY A 63 10.22 -1.08 8.70
N PRO A 64 10.69 -1.92 7.76
CA PRO A 64 11.66 -1.51 6.75
C PRO A 64 11.20 -0.31 5.92
N CYS A 65 12.16 0.50 5.42
CA CYS A 65 11.85 1.59 4.49
C CYS A 65 11.07 1.09 3.27
N SER A 66 11.54 -0.03 2.69
CA SER A 66 10.92 -0.73 1.57
C SER A 66 11.28 -2.22 1.62
N ILE A 67 10.34 -3.10 1.28
CA ILE A 67 10.55 -4.54 1.16
C ILE A 67 11.21 -4.85 -0.18
N HIS A 68 12.40 -5.43 -0.16
CA HIS A 68 13.10 -5.94 -1.35
C HIS A 68 13.36 -7.45 -1.26
N ASP A 69 13.39 -7.99 -0.04
CA ASP A 69 13.52 -9.40 0.29
C ASP A 69 12.32 -9.80 1.17
N THR A 70 11.50 -10.72 0.65
CA THR A 70 10.30 -11.20 1.32
C THR A 70 10.60 -12.15 2.48
N GLU A 71 11.71 -12.90 2.42
CA GLU A 71 12.08 -13.84 3.48
C GLU A 71 12.53 -13.06 4.72
N ALA A 72 13.45 -12.10 4.54
CA ALA A 72 13.86 -11.19 5.61
C ALA A 72 12.69 -10.36 6.14
N GLY A 73 11.77 -9.94 5.26
CA GLY A 73 10.54 -9.25 5.65
C GLY A 73 9.65 -10.10 6.57
N LEU A 74 9.49 -11.40 6.28
CA LEU A 74 8.70 -12.31 7.12
C LEU A 74 9.40 -12.66 8.42
N GLU A 75 10.73 -12.76 8.43
CA GLU A 75 11.50 -12.87 9.68
C GLU A 75 11.25 -11.66 10.58
N TYR A 76 11.30 -10.45 10.02
CA TYR A 76 10.98 -9.22 10.74
C TYR A 76 9.54 -9.24 11.27
N ALA A 77 8.56 -9.65 10.46
CA ALA A 77 7.15 -9.74 10.86
C ALA A 77 6.95 -10.66 12.08
N ARG A 78 7.61 -11.84 12.08
CA ARG A 78 7.55 -12.79 13.21
C ARG A 78 8.13 -12.18 14.49
N ARG A 79 9.26 -11.48 14.40
CA ARG A 79 9.86 -10.79 15.57
C ARG A 79 8.98 -9.65 16.06
N LEU A 80 8.41 -8.86 15.14
CA LEU A 80 7.53 -7.75 15.48
C LEU A 80 6.23 -8.24 16.13
N LYS A 81 5.72 -9.42 15.75
CA LYS A 81 4.53 -10.03 16.37
C LYS A 81 4.70 -10.26 17.86
N GLU A 82 5.85 -10.75 18.30
CA GLU A 82 6.14 -10.94 19.73
C GLU A 82 6.20 -9.61 20.48
N VAL A 83 6.75 -8.56 19.86
CA VAL A 83 6.75 -7.20 20.43
C VAL A 83 5.34 -6.63 20.50
N ARG A 84 4.54 -6.80 19.44
CA ARG A 84 3.12 -6.41 19.37
C ARG A 84 2.32 -7.05 20.51
N LYS A 85 2.53 -8.34 20.77
CA LYS A 85 1.87 -9.05 21.88
C LYS A 85 2.29 -8.49 23.24
N ARG A 86 3.60 -8.28 23.46
CA ARG A 86 4.14 -7.79 24.73
C ARG A 86 3.68 -6.37 25.08
N LEU A 87 3.46 -5.51 24.08
CA LEU A 87 3.11 -4.10 24.26
C LEU A 87 1.64 -3.81 23.91
N ALA A 88 0.80 -4.84 23.80
CA ALA A 88 -0.57 -4.71 23.28
C ALA A 88 -1.50 -3.83 24.14
N ALA A 89 -1.17 -3.66 25.42
CA ALA A 89 -1.90 -2.81 26.36
C ALA A 89 -1.79 -1.32 26.00
N ASP A 90 -0.63 -0.89 25.48
CA ASP A 90 -0.33 0.52 25.23
C ASP A 90 -0.22 0.84 23.74
N LEU A 91 0.14 -0.14 22.89
CA LEU A 91 0.47 0.07 21.49
C LEU A 91 -0.38 -0.78 20.54
N MET A 92 -0.86 -0.14 19.49
CA MET A 92 -1.38 -0.79 18.28
C MET A 92 -0.30 -0.78 17.20
N ILE A 93 0.54 -1.82 17.18
CA ILE A 93 1.67 -1.93 16.25
C ILE A 93 1.24 -2.48 14.88
N VAL A 94 1.48 -1.74 13.80
CA VAL A 94 1.21 -2.17 12.42
C VAL A 94 2.53 -2.22 11.66
N MET A 95 2.79 -3.33 10.96
CA MET A 95 4.02 -3.47 10.19
C MET A 95 4.01 -2.57 8.96
N ARG A 96 5.05 -1.76 8.79
CA ARG A 96 5.29 -1.02 7.55
C ARG A 96 5.72 -1.98 6.43
N VAL A 97 4.88 -2.09 5.41
CA VAL A 97 5.05 -2.93 4.21
C VAL A 97 4.96 -2.04 2.97
N TYR A 98 6.05 -1.33 2.66
CA TYR A 98 6.11 -0.46 1.49
C TYR A 98 6.93 -1.15 0.41
N PHE A 99 6.45 -1.18 -0.83
CA PHE A 99 7.15 -1.86 -1.92
C PHE A 99 8.07 -0.95 -2.71
N GLU A 100 7.85 0.36 -2.65
CA GLU A 100 8.62 1.35 -3.40
C GLU A 100 8.94 2.56 -2.52
N LYS A 101 10.04 3.24 -2.85
CA LYS A 101 10.38 4.57 -2.36
C LYS A 101 10.35 5.53 -3.55
N PRO A 102 9.48 6.55 -3.57
CA PRO A 102 9.48 7.56 -4.64
C PRO A 102 10.82 8.29 -4.73
N ARG A 103 11.41 8.37 -5.93
CA ARG A 103 12.70 9.03 -6.18
C ARG A 103 12.62 9.98 -7.35
N THR A 104 13.36 11.08 -7.27
CA THR A 104 13.61 12.03 -8.38
C THR A 104 14.87 11.67 -9.16
N THR A 105 15.70 10.75 -8.66
CA THR A 105 16.92 10.25 -9.30
C THR A 105 16.74 8.80 -9.76
N MET A 106 17.60 8.37 -10.69
CA MET A 106 17.69 6.96 -11.12
C MET A 106 18.01 6.04 -9.92
N GLY A 107 17.46 4.83 -9.94
CA GLY A 107 17.65 3.81 -8.91
C GLY A 107 16.52 2.78 -8.92
N TRP A 108 16.64 1.77 -8.05
CA TRP A 108 15.65 0.69 -7.94
C TRP A 108 14.22 1.21 -7.70
N LYS A 109 13.29 0.68 -8.48
CA LYS A 109 11.88 1.13 -8.56
C LYS A 109 10.92 0.39 -7.63
N GLY A 110 11.44 -0.46 -6.75
CA GLY A 110 10.62 -1.18 -5.77
C GLY A 110 10.25 -2.58 -6.23
N LEU A 111 9.73 -3.38 -5.29
CA LEU A 111 9.50 -4.82 -5.46
C LEU A 111 8.44 -5.11 -6.53
N ILE A 112 7.39 -4.29 -6.62
CA ILE A 112 6.35 -4.46 -7.63
C ILE A 112 6.94 -4.21 -9.02
N ASN A 113 7.69 -3.13 -9.19
CA ASN A 113 8.23 -2.76 -10.49
C ASN A 113 9.39 -3.66 -10.92
N ASP A 114 10.35 -3.92 -10.04
CA ASP A 114 11.60 -4.61 -10.34
C ASP A 114 11.91 -5.68 -9.26
N PRO A 115 11.18 -6.81 -9.27
CA PRO A 115 11.22 -7.82 -8.20
C PRO A 115 12.51 -8.65 -8.13
N PHE A 116 13.40 -8.48 -9.10
CA PHE A 116 14.67 -9.23 -9.21
C PHE A 116 15.90 -8.34 -9.02
N LEU A 117 15.70 -7.03 -8.76
CA LEU A 117 16.78 -6.07 -8.53
C LEU A 117 17.76 -5.97 -9.71
N ASP A 118 17.30 -6.29 -10.92
CA ASP A 118 18.13 -6.40 -12.13
C ASP A 118 17.66 -5.47 -13.26
N GLY A 119 16.63 -4.66 -13.03
CA GLY A 119 16.06 -3.75 -14.03
C GLY A 119 15.24 -4.46 -15.10
N SER A 120 14.77 -5.68 -14.86
CA SER A 120 13.95 -6.46 -15.81
C SER A 120 12.49 -6.02 -15.90
N TYR A 121 12.02 -5.21 -14.95
CA TYR A 121 10.65 -4.69 -14.88
C TYR A 121 9.54 -5.76 -14.95
N ARG A 122 9.71 -6.87 -14.22
CA ARG A 122 8.78 -8.02 -14.21
C ARG A 122 7.55 -7.75 -13.34
N ILE A 123 6.72 -6.78 -13.73
CA ILE A 123 5.62 -6.25 -12.90
C ILE A 123 4.60 -7.32 -12.48
N ASN A 124 4.20 -8.24 -13.37
CA ASN A 124 3.26 -9.32 -13.03
C ASN A 124 3.79 -10.19 -11.88
N GLU A 125 5.09 -10.54 -11.90
CA GLU A 125 5.72 -11.30 -10.82
C GLU A 125 5.92 -10.45 -9.56
N GLY A 126 6.15 -9.15 -9.72
CA GLY A 126 6.23 -8.20 -8.61
C GLY A 126 4.90 -8.03 -7.87
N LEU A 127 3.78 -7.95 -8.60
CA LEU A 127 2.43 -7.94 -8.03
C LEU A 127 2.12 -9.22 -7.27
N GLU A 128 2.45 -10.38 -7.86
CA GLU A 128 2.27 -11.67 -7.21
C GLU A 128 3.10 -11.78 -5.91
N LYS A 129 4.39 -11.41 -5.96
CA LYS A 129 5.26 -11.37 -4.78
C LYS A 129 4.74 -10.41 -3.71
N ALA A 130 4.33 -9.21 -4.08
CA ALA A 130 3.82 -8.20 -3.16
C ALA A 130 2.53 -8.65 -2.46
N ARG A 131 1.56 -9.17 -3.23
CA ARG A 131 0.30 -9.69 -2.68
C ARG A 131 0.54 -10.88 -1.78
N LYS A 132 1.36 -11.85 -2.22
CA LYS A 132 1.73 -13.00 -1.39
C LYS A 132 2.40 -12.57 -0.09
N PHE A 133 3.30 -11.60 -0.13
CA PHE A 133 3.95 -11.09 1.08
C PHE A 133 2.95 -10.46 2.05
N LEU A 134 1.99 -9.66 1.57
CA LEU A 134 0.92 -9.10 2.40
C LEU A 134 0.03 -10.18 3.02
N LEU A 135 -0.31 -11.23 2.26
CA LEU A 135 -1.04 -12.40 2.78
C LEU A 135 -0.25 -13.07 3.89
N ASP A 136 1.01 -13.43 3.63
CA ASP A 136 1.85 -14.12 4.59
C ASP A 136 2.04 -13.30 5.89
N VAL A 137 2.14 -11.97 5.78
CA VAL A 137 2.20 -11.06 6.95
C VAL A 137 0.90 -11.08 7.75
N ASN A 138 -0.26 -10.99 7.08
CA ASN A 138 -1.56 -11.03 7.76
C ASN A 138 -1.89 -12.41 8.34
N GLU A 139 -1.44 -13.50 7.70
CA GLU A 139 -1.59 -14.87 8.18
C GLU A 139 -0.81 -15.11 9.46
N LEU A 140 0.32 -14.43 9.64
CA LEU A 140 1.02 -14.40 10.92
C LEU A 140 0.23 -13.65 12.00
N GLY A 141 -0.88 -12.97 11.70
CA GLY A 141 -1.62 -12.10 12.63
C GLY A 141 -0.95 -10.74 12.84
N MET A 142 -0.09 -10.31 11.91
CA MET A 142 0.51 -8.98 11.89
C MET A 142 -0.23 -8.11 10.87
N PRO A 143 -0.90 -7.01 11.25
CA PRO A 143 -1.51 -6.12 10.28
C PRO A 143 -0.43 -5.34 9.49
N ALA A 144 -0.70 -5.10 8.21
CA ALA A 144 0.19 -4.37 7.30
C ALA A 144 -0.27 -2.94 7.02
N ALA A 145 0.71 -2.03 6.87
CA ALA A 145 0.55 -0.64 6.48
C ALA A 145 1.30 -0.36 5.18
N MET A 146 0.65 0.30 4.21
CA MET A 146 1.22 0.56 2.88
C MET A 146 1.11 2.04 2.49
N GLU A 147 2.03 2.52 1.64
CA GLU A 147 1.90 3.81 0.95
C GLU A 147 1.38 3.56 -0.47
N PHE A 148 0.30 4.24 -0.86
CA PHE A 148 -0.30 4.10 -2.19
C PHE A 148 0.26 5.20 -3.10
N LEU A 149 1.01 4.79 -4.13
CA LEU A 149 1.78 5.69 -5.00
C LEU A 149 1.12 5.98 -6.36
N ASP A 150 0.16 5.14 -6.73
CA ASP A 150 -0.65 5.28 -7.94
C ASP A 150 -2.08 4.82 -7.65
N THR A 151 -2.96 4.93 -8.65
CA THR A 151 -4.39 4.64 -8.56
C THR A 151 -4.78 3.25 -9.09
N ILE A 152 -3.81 2.43 -9.50
CA ILE A 152 -4.04 1.11 -10.11
C ILE A 152 -3.65 -0.02 -9.15
N THR A 153 -2.45 0.03 -8.59
CA THR A 153 -1.91 -0.97 -7.64
C THR A 153 -2.78 -1.24 -6.41
N PRO A 154 -3.59 -0.29 -5.89
CA PRO A 154 -4.53 -0.59 -4.80
C PRO A 154 -5.52 -1.72 -5.15
N GLN A 155 -5.92 -1.89 -6.42
CA GLN A 155 -6.84 -2.96 -6.81
C GLN A 155 -6.27 -4.38 -6.60
N TYR A 156 -4.95 -4.50 -6.49
CA TYR A 156 -4.26 -5.78 -6.31
C TYR A 156 -3.94 -6.10 -4.86
N THR A 157 -3.97 -5.11 -3.96
CA THR A 157 -3.33 -5.21 -2.64
C THR A 157 -4.10 -4.56 -1.49
N ALA A 158 -5.00 -3.59 -1.75
CA ALA A 158 -5.60 -2.77 -0.69
C ALA A 158 -6.55 -3.54 0.24
N ASP A 159 -7.09 -4.68 -0.21
CA ASP A 159 -7.86 -5.61 0.60
C ASP A 159 -7.06 -6.13 1.81
N LEU A 160 -5.73 -6.23 1.67
CA LEU A 160 -4.81 -6.75 2.68
C LEU A 160 -4.18 -5.68 3.60
N VAL A 161 -4.56 -4.41 3.43
CA VAL A 161 -3.95 -3.27 4.12
C VAL A 161 -4.82 -2.79 5.27
N SER A 162 -4.24 -2.65 6.46
CA SER A 162 -4.93 -2.16 7.66
C SER A 162 -4.80 -0.64 7.87
N TRP A 163 -3.79 0.00 7.28
CA TRP A 163 -3.58 1.45 7.31
C TRP A 163 -2.85 1.93 6.05
N GLY A 164 -3.35 3.00 5.43
CA GLY A 164 -2.80 3.59 4.22
C GLY A 164 -2.05 4.89 4.47
N ALA A 165 -1.03 5.18 3.66
CA ALA A 165 -0.41 6.49 3.57
C ALA A 165 -0.52 7.08 2.17
N ILE A 166 -0.74 8.39 2.11
CA ILE A 166 -0.45 9.21 0.93
C ILE A 166 0.79 10.05 1.22
N GLY A 167 1.75 9.97 0.31
CA GLY A 167 3.06 10.60 0.46
C GLY A 167 3.02 12.13 0.41
N ALA A 168 4.09 12.75 0.89
CA ALA A 168 4.24 14.21 0.89
C ALA A 168 4.23 14.82 -0.53
N ARG A 169 4.62 14.03 -1.55
CA ARG A 169 4.63 14.44 -2.96
C ARG A 169 3.30 14.21 -3.68
N THR A 170 2.38 13.48 -3.06
CA THR A 170 1.08 13.11 -3.65
C THR A 170 -0.12 13.59 -2.82
N THR A 171 0.10 14.15 -1.63
CA THR A 171 -0.97 14.69 -0.77
C THR A 171 -1.72 15.86 -1.41
N GLU A 172 -1.06 16.64 -2.28
CA GLU A 172 -1.72 17.69 -3.07
C GLU A 172 -2.42 17.16 -4.33
N SER A 173 -2.15 15.93 -4.74
CA SER A 173 -2.72 15.35 -5.94
C SER A 173 -4.20 15.03 -5.74
N GLN A 174 -5.06 15.61 -6.59
CA GLN A 174 -6.49 15.37 -6.54
C GLN A 174 -6.84 13.89 -6.68
N VAL A 175 -6.27 13.18 -7.67
CA VAL A 175 -6.55 11.75 -7.88
C VAL A 175 -6.15 10.87 -6.69
N HIS A 176 -5.15 11.26 -5.90
CA HIS A 176 -4.78 10.54 -4.68
C HIS A 176 -5.75 10.82 -3.52
N ARG A 177 -6.32 12.03 -3.45
CA ARG A 177 -7.39 12.37 -2.50
C ARG A 177 -8.68 11.64 -2.84
N GLU A 178 -9.03 11.57 -4.12
CA GLU A 178 -10.15 10.80 -4.66
C GLU A 178 -9.98 9.31 -4.36
N LEU A 179 -8.82 8.72 -4.69
CA LEU A 179 -8.47 7.35 -4.29
C LEU A 179 -8.70 7.13 -2.79
N SER A 180 -8.20 8.04 -1.97
CA SER A 180 -8.29 7.93 -0.50
C SER A 180 -9.72 7.98 0.03
N SER A 181 -10.67 8.56 -0.71
CA SER A 181 -12.09 8.55 -0.34
C SER A 181 -12.74 7.17 -0.49
N GLY A 182 -12.18 6.31 -1.34
CA GLY A 182 -12.66 4.94 -1.59
C GLY A 182 -11.85 3.84 -0.90
N LEU A 183 -10.71 4.16 -0.29
CA LEU A 183 -9.88 3.17 0.40
C LEU A 183 -10.60 2.64 1.66
N SER A 184 -10.66 1.31 1.79
CA SER A 184 -11.34 0.66 2.93
C SER A 184 -10.57 0.74 4.26
N CYS A 185 -9.31 1.18 4.24
CA CYS A 185 -8.50 1.37 5.43
C CYS A 185 -8.40 2.85 5.81
N PRO A 186 -8.18 3.18 7.10
CA PRO A 186 -7.83 4.55 7.49
C PRO A 186 -6.59 5.04 6.74
N VAL A 187 -6.58 6.31 6.32
CA VAL A 187 -5.51 6.92 5.52
C VAL A 187 -4.87 8.09 6.27
N GLY A 188 -3.53 8.09 6.33
CA GLY A 188 -2.73 9.23 6.76
C GLY A 188 -2.18 10.03 5.58
N PHE A 189 -2.36 11.34 5.59
CA PHE A 189 -1.74 12.27 4.65
C PHE A 189 -0.50 12.93 5.27
N LYS A 190 0.66 12.82 4.62
CA LYS A 190 1.87 13.51 5.07
C LYS A 190 1.76 15.01 4.77
N ASN A 191 2.38 15.87 5.58
CA ASN A 191 2.58 17.27 5.23
C ASN A 191 3.44 17.41 3.95
N GLY A 192 3.40 18.58 3.31
CA GLY A 192 4.22 18.90 2.14
C GLY A 192 5.72 18.77 2.45
N THR A 193 6.54 18.56 1.42
CA THR A 193 8.00 18.41 1.57
C THR A 193 8.70 19.64 2.15
N ASP A 194 8.03 20.79 2.09
CA ASP A 194 8.40 22.08 2.68
C ASP A 194 7.93 22.26 4.13
N GLY A 195 7.22 21.27 4.70
CA GLY A 195 6.63 21.34 6.03
C GLY A 195 5.19 21.83 6.08
N ASN A 196 4.57 22.16 4.94
CA ASN A 196 3.21 22.71 4.92
C ASN A 196 2.17 21.67 5.38
N VAL A 197 1.52 21.93 6.52
CA VAL A 197 0.48 21.04 7.08
C VAL A 197 -0.89 21.28 6.46
N LYS A 198 -1.14 22.45 5.86
CA LYS A 198 -2.44 22.82 5.28
C LYS A 198 -2.85 21.82 4.19
N VAL A 199 -1.89 21.37 3.39
CA VAL A 199 -2.11 20.44 2.28
C VAL A 199 -2.68 19.10 2.75
N ALA A 200 -2.24 18.63 3.93
CA ALA A 200 -2.75 17.41 4.54
C ALA A 200 -4.15 17.62 5.13
N ILE A 201 -4.41 18.77 5.76
CA ILE A 201 -5.75 19.13 6.26
C ILE A 201 -6.76 19.21 5.11
N ASP A 202 -6.39 19.87 4.02
CA ASP A 202 -7.22 19.96 2.81
C ASP A 202 -7.48 18.56 2.22
N ALA A 203 -6.46 17.70 2.19
CA ALA A 203 -6.60 16.32 1.73
C ALA A 203 -7.57 15.49 2.58
N ILE A 204 -7.52 15.62 3.93
CA ILE A 204 -8.47 14.97 4.84
C ILE A 204 -9.90 15.41 4.53
N ARG A 205 -10.12 16.72 4.33
CA ARG A 205 -11.44 17.28 4.00
C ARG A 205 -11.91 16.81 2.62
N THR A 206 -11.03 16.74 1.63
CA THR A 206 -11.40 16.24 0.30
C THR A 206 -11.76 14.75 0.36
N ALA A 207 -10.94 13.93 1.01
CA ALA A 207 -11.14 12.49 1.09
C ALA A 207 -12.37 12.09 1.94
N SER A 208 -12.88 12.97 2.80
CA SER A 208 -14.11 12.73 3.55
C SER A 208 -15.41 12.92 2.73
N ASN A 209 -15.29 13.25 1.45
CA ASN A 209 -16.43 13.47 0.54
C ASN A 209 -16.43 12.39 -0.57
N PRO A 210 -17.60 12.09 -1.17
CA PRO A 210 -17.68 11.17 -2.30
C PRO A 210 -17.04 11.74 -3.56
N HIS A 211 -16.39 10.89 -4.35
CA HIS A 211 -15.79 11.17 -5.66
C HIS A 211 -16.12 10.04 -6.66
N HIS A 212 -15.65 10.17 -7.90
CA HIS A 212 -15.87 9.21 -8.99
C HIS A 212 -14.59 8.44 -9.35
#